data_AF-A0A0N5BRP2-F1
#
_entry.id   AF-A0A0N5BRP2-F1
#
_cell.length_a   1.000
_cell.length_b   1.000
_cell.length_c   1.000
_cell.angle_alpha   90.00
_cell.angle_beta   90.00
_cell.angle_gamma   90.00
#
_symmetry.space_group_name_H-M   'P 1'
#
loop_
_entity.id
_entity.type
_entity.pdbx_description
1 polymer ?
#
loop_
_entity_poly.entity_id
_entity_poly.type
_entity_poly.pdbx_seq_one_letter_code
_entity_poly.pdbx_strand_id
1 'polypeptide(L)'
;MEHLDRQNVVKLRVTFIDEEVKFLRYTFKMADCCDLESQWINYFPKNKEEYNHFLKEKDFTGIQELEFFKHRIGESVKLLEIRPDDIEFDGYFFKIYERVENICDDMGDFEPVGRSITINMWSNPGLEISHYDSYLKSNFFKEHGFFGENGLELITVKFILDRLTGNPDLKYKNISTDSERPLNIKVSECLFNDGYFNLENRCSSKKITIVFSKVYLFFTVIERDFYKEIFEEIKFRNNLVEIVDNGEEFRIETGMDCKSCQTKHLNRVVYSGDDITLEIV
;
A
#
# COMPACT_ATOMS: atom_id res chain seq x y z
N MET A 1 -11.69 23.71 26.40
CA MET A 1 -10.99 23.36 25.16
C MET A 1 -12.09 22.91 24.21
N GLU A 2 -12.61 23.83 23.41
CA GLU A 2 -13.73 23.56 22.51
C GLU A 2 -13.23 22.67 21.37
N HIS A 3 -13.62 21.39 21.39
CA HIS A 3 -13.60 20.56 20.19
C HIS A 3 -14.70 21.09 19.27
N LEU A 4 -14.37 22.06 18.44
CA LEU A 4 -15.16 22.36 17.24
C LEU A 4 -15.37 21.05 16.48
N ASP A 5 -16.62 20.81 16.10
CA ASP A 5 -17.09 19.66 15.32
C ASP A 5 -16.43 19.74 13.93
N ARG A 6 -15.19 19.26 13.82
CA ARG A 6 -14.41 19.33 12.57
C ARG A 6 -15.06 18.39 11.57
N GLN A 7 -15.24 18.88 10.35
CA GLN A 7 -15.81 18.07 9.28
C GLN A 7 -14.86 16.92 8.92
N ASN A 8 -15.39 15.70 9.01
CA ASN A 8 -14.66 14.47 8.74
C ASN A 8 -14.50 14.27 7.22
N VAL A 9 -13.25 14.28 6.76
CA VAL A 9 -12.86 14.05 5.37
C VAL A 9 -12.76 12.55 5.11
N VAL A 10 -13.45 12.09 4.06
CA VAL A 10 -13.51 10.67 3.68
C VAL A 10 -12.58 10.36 2.53
N LYS A 11 -12.51 11.24 1.52
CA LYS A 11 -11.58 11.11 0.41
C LYS A 11 -10.71 12.35 0.34
N LEU A 12 -9.42 12.19 0.11
CA LEU A 12 -8.47 13.29 -0.03
C LEU A 12 -7.43 12.96 -1.11
N ARG A 13 -7.31 13.82 -2.11
CA ARG A 13 -6.18 13.86 -3.05
C ARG A 13 -5.37 15.13 -2.81
N VAL A 14 -4.09 14.99 -2.56
CA VAL A 14 -3.12 16.08 -2.46
C VAL A 14 -2.27 16.09 -3.73
N THR A 15 -2.29 17.20 -4.46
CA THR A 15 -1.56 17.35 -5.72
C THR A 15 -0.35 18.25 -5.56
N PHE A 16 0.80 17.75 -5.98
CA PHE A 16 2.09 18.43 -5.94
C PHE A 16 2.51 18.90 -7.33
N ILE A 17 3.03 20.14 -7.40
CA ILE A 17 3.75 20.71 -8.55
C ILE A 17 5.01 21.36 -7.99
N ASP A 18 6.17 21.01 -8.54
CA ASP A 18 7.47 21.55 -8.11
C ASP A 18 7.70 21.42 -6.60
N GLU A 19 7.43 20.22 -6.05
CA GLU A 19 7.56 19.90 -4.62
C GLU A 19 6.60 20.66 -3.68
N GLU A 20 5.69 21.45 -4.23
CA GLU A 20 4.72 22.23 -3.46
C GLU A 20 3.30 21.71 -3.64
N VAL A 21 2.53 21.72 -2.56
CA VAL A 21 1.09 21.46 -2.61
C VAL A 21 0.40 22.61 -3.35
N LYS A 22 -0.22 22.32 -4.49
CA LYS A 22 -0.97 23.32 -5.27
C LYS A 22 -2.48 23.20 -5.14
N PHE A 23 -2.95 21.98 -4.91
CA PHE A 23 -4.37 21.69 -5.00
C PHE A 23 -4.72 20.47 -4.15
N LEU A 24 -5.85 20.57 -3.46
CA LEU A 24 -6.47 19.49 -2.72
C LEU A 24 -7.87 19.22 -3.29
N ARG A 25 -8.18 17.94 -3.50
CA ARG A 25 -9.52 17.47 -3.81
C ARG A 25 -10.02 16.64 -2.64
N TYR A 26 -11.18 16.93 -2.07
CA TYR A 26 -11.67 16.13 -0.95
C TYR A 26 -13.19 15.99 -0.92
N THR A 27 -13.68 15.00 -0.17
CA THR A 27 -15.10 14.79 0.11
C THR A 27 -15.34 14.61 1.61
N PHE A 28 -16.57 14.85 2.05
CA PHE A 28 -16.99 14.61 3.43
C PHE A 28 -17.86 13.36 3.54
N LYS A 29 -17.93 12.80 4.75
CA LYS A 29 -18.92 11.78 5.07
C LYS A 29 -20.31 12.41 5.00
N MET A 30 -21.15 11.96 4.06
CA MET A 30 -22.54 12.37 4.05
C MET A 30 -23.28 11.63 5.17
N ALA A 31 -24.05 12.35 5.98
CA ALA A 31 -24.93 11.74 6.96
C ALA A 31 -26.10 11.06 6.21
N ASP A 32 -26.18 9.73 6.30
CA ASP A 32 -27.32 8.85 5.99
C ASP A 32 -28.25 9.32 4.86
N CYS A 33 -27.69 9.67 3.70
CA CYS A 33 -28.48 9.91 2.50
C CYS A 33 -27.93 9.01 1.39
N CYS A 34 -28.63 7.89 1.19
CA CYS A 34 -28.43 7.02 0.04
C CYS A 34 -28.54 7.86 -1.24
N ASP A 35 -27.58 7.70 -2.15
CA ASP A 35 -27.64 8.14 -3.56
C ASP A 35 -27.13 9.53 -3.96
N LEU A 36 -26.32 10.23 -3.15
CA LEU A 36 -25.48 11.33 -3.66
C LEU A 36 -24.03 10.89 -3.75
N GLU A 37 -23.51 10.75 -4.99
CA GLU A 37 -22.08 10.73 -5.24
C GLU A 37 -21.45 11.92 -4.49
N SER A 38 -20.53 11.63 -3.57
CA SER A 38 -19.95 12.68 -2.74
C SER A 38 -19.31 13.74 -3.63
N GLN A 39 -19.87 14.95 -3.64
CA GLN A 39 -19.37 16.02 -4.50
C GLN A 39 -17.95 16.39 -4.07
N TRP A 40 -17.02 16.24 -4.98
CA TRP A 40 -15.64 16.66 -4.76
C TRP A 40 -15.55 18.17 -4.58
N ILE A 41 -14.90 18.58 -3.49
CA ILE A 41 -14.55 19.97 -3.20
C ILE A 41 -13.10 20.19 -3.62
N ASN A 42 -12.87 21.30 -4.33
CA ASN A 42 -11.55 21.73 -4.77
C ASN A 42 -11.05 22.86 -3.86
N TYR A 43 -9.83 22.74 -3.35
CA TYR A 43 -9.18 23.77 -2.54
C TYR A 43 -7.76 24.06 -3.06
N PHE A 44 -7.44 25.34 -3.20
CA PHE A 44 -6.19 25.83 -3.77
C PHE A 44 -5.47 26.71 -2.74
N PRO A 45 -4.65 26.14 -1.86
CA PRO A 45 -3.90 26.93 -0.90
C PRO A 45 -2.90 27.84 -1.64
N LYS A 46 -2.85 29.12 -1.28
CA LYS A 46 -1.92 30.08 -1.90
C LYS A 46 -0.50 29.93 -1.36
N ASN A 47 -0.35 29.39 -0.17
CA ASN A 47 0.93 29.23 0.53
C ASN A 47 0.85 28.08 1.56
N LYS A 48 1.99 27.84 2.22
CA LYS A 48 2.13 26.80 3.23
C LYS A 48 1.27 27.06 4.47
N GLU A 49 1.05 28.32 4.83
CA GLU A 49 0.24 28.73 5.97
C GLU A 49 -1.24 28.38 5.75
N GLU A 50 -1.77 28.68 4.57
CA GLU A 50 -3.14 28.32 4.17
C GLU A 50 -3.32 26.81 4.12
N TYR A 51 -2.35 26.06 3.59
CA TYR A 51 -2.38 24.60 3.64
C TYR A 51 -2.39 24.06 5.08
N ASN A 52 -1.51 24.55 5.94
CA ASN A 52 -1.49 24.14 7.34
C ASN A 52 -2.77 24.53 8.10
N HIS A 53 -3.41 25.64 7.72
CA HIS A 53 -4.70 26.04 8.26
C HIS A 53 -5.79 25.04 7.85
N PHE A 54 -5.85 24.67 6.57
CA PHE A 54 -6.75 23.62 6.08
C PHE A 54 -6.60 22.32 6.88
N LEU A 55 -5.37 21.87 7.11
CA LEU A 55 -5.12 20.65 7.90
C LEU A 55 -5.62 20.76 9.35
N LYS A 56 -5.60 21.96 9.95
CA LYS A 56 -6.06 22.16 11.33
C LYS A 56 -7.58 22.21 11.45
N GLU A 57 -8.28 22.60 10.41
CA GLU A 57 -9.74 22.77 10.42
C GLU A 57 -10.51 21.48 10.11
N LYS A 58 -9.83 20.48 9.53
CA LYS A 58 -10.45 19.22 9.11
C LYS A 58 -10.10 18.09 10.06
N ASP A 59 -10.94 17.06 10.02
CA ASP A 59 -10.72 15.80 10.69
C ASP A 59 -10.42 14.72 9.65
N PHE A 60 -9.28 14.07 9.76
CA PHE A 60 -8.79 13.04 8.82
C PHE A 60 -8.84 11.63 9.41
N THR A 61 -9.45 11.45 10.60
CA THR A 61 -9.58 10.13 11.26
C THR A 61 -10.44 9.14 10.48
N GLY A 62 -11.28 9.61 9.56
CA GLY A 62 -12.22 8.79 8.79
C GLY A 62 -11.87 8.64 7.30
N ILE A 63 -10.64 8.95 6.90
CA ILE A 63 -10.19 8.81 5.50
C ILE A 63 -10.34 7.36 5.05
N GLN A 64 -11.12 7.15 3.99
CA GLN A 64 -11.23 5.90 3.23
C GLN A 64 -10.37 5.91 1.97
N GLU A 65 -10.05 7.10 1.43
CA GLU A 65 -9.26 7.24 0.22
C GLU A 65 -8.26 8.39 0.37
N LEU A 66 -6.97 8.09 0.29
CA LEU A 66 -5.89 9.07 0.33
C LEU A 66 -5.01 8.93 -0.90
N GLU A 67 -4.79 10.01 -1.64
CA GLU A 67 -3.93 10.00 -2.81
C GLU A 67 -2.92 11.14 -2.78
N PHE A 68 -1.66 10.82 -3.05
CA PHE A 68 -0.59 11.78 -3.26
C PHE A 68 -0.18 11.73 -4.73
N PHE A 69 -0.38 12.83 -5.46
CA PHE A 69 -0.22 12.90 -6.91
C PHE A 69 0.84 13.92 -7.32
N LYS A 70 1.88 13.47 -8.03
CA LYS A 70 2.90 14.31 -8.65
C LYS A 70 2.45 14.68 -10.06
N HIS A 71 1.90 15.88 -10.22
CA HIS A 71 1.21 16.25 -11.45
C HIS A 71 2.10 16.24 -12.70
N ARG A 72 3.35 16.73 -12.60
CA ARG A 72 4.23 16.88 -13.77
C ARG A 72 4.63 15.56 -14.42
N ILE A 73 4.90 14.55 -13.60
CA ILE A 73 5.37 13.24 -14.08
C ILE A 73 4.23 12.20 -14.12
N GLY A 74 3.05 12.56 -13.62
CA GLY A 74 1.87 11.69 -13.69
C GLY A 74 1.93 10.49 -12.77
N GLU A 75 2.67 10.59 -11.67
CA GLU A 75 2.82 9.54 -10.65
C GLU A 75 1.85 9.76 -9.49
N SER A 76 1.21 8.70 -8.97
CA SER A 76 0.55 8.75 -7.67
C SER A 76 0.71 7.50 -6.84
N VAL A 77 0.62 7.70 -5.52
CA VAL A 77 0.33 6.63 -4.57
C VAL A 77 -1.05 6.90 -4.00
N LYS A 78 -1.90 5.88 -4.10
CA LYS A 78 -3.27 5.89 -3.60
C LYS A 78 -3.43 4.80 -2.57
N LEU A 79 -4.03 5.15 -1.44
CA LEU A 79 -4.42 4.27 -0.36
C LEU A 79 -5.94 4.28 -0.28
N LEU A 80 -6.52 3.10 -0.31
CA LEU A 80 -7.95 2.84 -0.18
C LEU A 80 -8.13 1.91 1.02
N GLU A 81 -8.88 2.38 2.02
CA GLU A 81 -9.33 1.55 3.14
C GLU A 81 -10.72 1.00 2.81
N ILE A 82 -10.84 -0.32 2.79
CA ILE A 82 -12.09 -1.03 2.62
C ILE A 82 -12.55 -1.47 4.01
N ARG A 83 -13.72 -0.99 4.42
CA ARG A 83 -14.27 -1.31 5.74
C ARG A 83 -14.81 -2.75 5.77
N PRO A 84 -14.75 -3.43 6.93
CA PRO A 84 -15.28 -4.78 7.11
C PRO A 84 -16.74 -4.92 6.72
N ASP A 85 -17.54 -3.86 6.90
CA ASP A 85 -18.98 -3.88 6.64
C ASP A 85 -19.30 -4.20 5.16
N ASP A 86 -18.35 -3.99 4.25
CA ASP A 86 -18.51 -4.25 2.82
C ASP A 86 -18.03 -5.64 2.37
N ILE A 87 -17.08 -6.27 3.09
CA ILE A 87 -16.41 -7.52 2.64
C ILE A 87 -16.00 -8.51 3.76
N GLU A 88 -16.52 -8.41 4.99
CA GLU A 88 -16.18 -9.26 6.17
C GLU A 88 -14.69 -9.23 6.63
N PHE A 89 -13.85 -8.36 6.06
CA PHE A 89 -12.42 -8.24 6.38
C PHE A 89 -11.96 -6.78 6.44
N ASP A 90 -10.97 -6.46 7.30
CA ASP A 90 -10.23 -5.18 7.18
C ASP A 90 -9.36 -5.28 5.92
N GLY A 91 -9.72 -4.53 4.88
CA GLY A 91 -9.02 -4.51 3.58
C GLY A 91 -8.23 -3.22 3.39
N TYR A 92 -6.95 -3.31 3.06
CA TYR A 92 -6.19 -2.16 2.54
C TYR A 92 -5.80 -2.41 1.11
N PHE A 93 -5.98 -1.39 0.29
CA PHE A 93 -5.61 -1.38 -1.10
C PHE A 93 -4.63 -0.23 -1.31
N PHE A 94 -3.39 -0.58 -1.58
CA PHE A 94 -2.42 0.38 -2.10
C PHE A 94 -2.41 0.25 -3.60
N LYS A 95 -2.58 1.36 -4.30
CA LYS A 95 -2.37 1.44 -5.74
C LYS A 95 -1.38 2.51 -6.06
N ILE A 96 -0.31 2.07 -6.68
CA ILE A 96 0.69 2.95 -7.24
C ILE A 96 0.34 3.12 -8.70
N TYR A 97 0.52 4.32 -9.20
CA TYR A 97 0.41 4.61 -10.61
C TYR A 97 1.72 5.28 -11.01
N GLU A 98 2.45 4.61 -11.88
CA GLU A 98 3.60 5.18 -12.57
C GLU A 98 3.24 5.29 -14.03
N ARG A 99 3.35 6.50 -14.60
CA ARG A 99 3.18 6.68 -16.05
C ARG A 99 4.39 6.03 -16.74
N VAL A 100 4.15 4.98 -17.53
CA VAL A 100 5.21 4.26 -18.23
C VAL A 100 5.45 4.89 -19.60
N GLU A 101 4.41 5.02 -20.44
CA GLU A 101 4.47 5.67 -21.75
C GLU A 101 3.09 6.23 -22.16
N ASN A 102 3.07 7.18 -23.09
CA ASN A 102 1.85 7.61 -23.77
C ASN A 102 1.59 6.63 -24.93
N ILE A 103 0.74 5.62 -24.73
CA ILE A 103 0.21 4.88 -25.87
C ILE A 103 -1.02 5.67 -26.34
N CYS A 104 -0.91 6.28 -27.53
CA CYS A 104 -2.11 6.74 -28.22
C CYS A 104 -2.85 5.49 -28.67
N ASP A 105 -4.03 5.24 -28.10
CA ASP A 105 -4.93 4.29 -28.74
C ASP A 105 -5.40 4.87 -30.08
N ASP A 106 -5.76 4.03 -31.06
CA ASP A 106 -6.14 4.45 -32.42
C ASP A 106 -7.33 5.45 -32.45
N MET A 107 -8.01 5.62 -31.32
CA MET A 107 -9.12 6.55 -31.09
C MET A 107 -8.70 7.94 -30.57
N GLY A 108 -7.42 8.16 -30.24
CA GLY A 108 -6.92 9.45 -29.71
C GLY A 108 -7.25 9.72 -28.24
N ASP A 109 -7.84 8.75 -27.54
CA ASP A 109 -8.03 8.81 -26.09
C ASP A 109 -6.72 8.45 -25.37
N PHE A 110 -6.28 9.35 -24.50
CA PHE A 110 -5.10 9.15 -23.66
C PHE A 110 -5.48 8.30 -22.46
N GLU A 111 -5.48 6.97 -22.60
CA GLU A 111 -5.39 6.13 -21.42
C GLU A 111 -3.92 6.04 -21.00
N PRO A 112 -3.51 6.63 -19.87
CA PRO A 112 -2.16 6.47 -19.38
C PRO A 112 -1.94 4.97 -19.09
N VAL A 113 -1.10 4.33 -19.89
CA VAL A 113 -0.63 2.97 -19.63
C VAL A 113 0.34 3.08 -18.45
N GLY A 114 -0.23 2.86 -17.27
CA GLY A 114 0.48 2.95 -16.01
C GLY A 114 0.83 1.57 -15.47
N ARG A 115 2.00 1.45 -14.87
CA ARG A 115 2.25 0.34 -13.95
C ARG A 115 1.40 0.60 -12.73
N SER A 116 0.52 -0.35 -12.42
CA SER A 116 -0.08 -0.37 -11.10
C SER A 116 0.26 -1.64 -10.37
N ILE A 117 0.81 -1.44 -9.18
CA ILE A 117 0.95 -2.47 -8.18
C ILE A 117 -0.19 -2.26 -7.21
N THR A 118 -1.13 -3.18 -7.24
CA THR A 118 -2.14 -3.30 -6.19
C THR A 118 -1.55 -4.11 -5.06
N ILE A 119 -1.69 -3.65 -3.82
CA ILE A 119 -1.38 -4.43 -2.62
C ILE A 119 -2.65 -4.57 -1.81
N ASN A 120 -3.23 -5.77 -1.84
CA ASN A 120 -4.37 -6.09 -0.99
C ASN A 120 -3.88 -6.69 0.31
N MET A 121 -4.34 -6.13 1.42
CA MET A 121 -4.10 -6.64 2.76
C MET A 121 -5.40 -7.00 3.43
N TRP A 122 -5.56 -8.26 3.84
CA TRP A 122 -6.71 -8.70 4.63
C TRP A 122 -6.24 -9.08 6.03
N SER A 123 -6.89 -8.55 7.06
CA SER A 123 -6.69 -8.98 8.44
C SER A 123 -8.00 -9.01 9.22
N ASN A 124 -8.07 -9.75 10.32
CA ASN A 124 -9.24 -9.74 11.19
C ASN A 124 -9.41 -8.37 11.88
N PRO A 125 -10.67 -7.92 12.05
CA PRO A 125 -11.04 -6.59 12.54
C PRO A 125 -10.24 -6.15 13.77
N GLY A 126 -9.78 -4.89 13.76
CA GLY A 126 -9.26 -4.21 14.96
C GLY A 126 -7.81 -3.72 14.88
N LEU A 127 -7.20 -3.64 13.68
CA LEU A 127 -6.02 -2.78 13.52
C LEU A 127 -6.51 -1.33 13.51
N GLU A 128 -6.29 -0.63 14.63
CA GLU A 128 -6.66 0.78 14.81
C GLU A 128 -6.24 1.60 13.58
N ILE A 129 -7.18 2.39 13.05
CA ILE A 129 -6.99 3.18 11.83
C ILE A 129 -5.82 4.13 12.06
N SER A 130 -4.82 4.08 11.18
CA SER A 130 -3.67 4.97 11.29
C SER A 130 -4.08 6.41 11.03
N HIS A 131 -3.77 7.30 11.97
CA HIS A 131 -3.96 8.73 11.79
C HIS A 131 -3.02 9.25 10.67
N TYR A 132 -3.59 9.57 9.51
CA TYR A 132 -2.86 10.12 8.36
C TYR A 132 -2.25 11.51 8.59
N ASP A 133 -2.53 12.13 9.73
CA ASP A 133 -2.08 13.47 10.12
C ASP A 133 -0.55 13.63 10.03
N SER A 134 0.21 12.57 10.31
CA SER A 134 1.68 12.59 10.19
C SER A 134 2.14 12.77 8.75
N TYR A 135 1.51 12.08 7.81
CA TYR A 135 1.85 12.09 6.39
C TYR A 135 1.39 13.37 5.69
N LEU A 136 0.31 13.99 6.17
CA LEU A 136 -0.20 15.25 5.64
C LEU A 136 0.65 16.47 6.04
N LYS A 137 1.63 16.32 6.94
CA LYS A 137 2.52 17.44 7.27
C LYS A 137 3.28 17.89 6.02
N SER A 138 3.29 19.19 5.78
CA SER A 138 3.90 19.81 4.59
C SER A 138 5.36 19.45 4.35
N ASN A 139 6.13 19.08 5.39
CA ASN A 139 7.52 18.66 5.25
C ASN A 139 7.70 17.15 5.09
N PHE A 140 6.68 16.33 5.38
CA PHE A 140 6.83 14.87 5.44
C PHE A 140 7.40 14.31 4.13
N PHE A 141 6.80 14.66 2.99
CA PHE A 141 7.22 14.18 1.68
C PHE A 141 8.65 14.60 1.31
N LYS A 142 9.03 15.81 1.68
CA LYS A 142 10.39 16.30 1.45
C LYS A 142 11.41 15.57 2.33
N GLU A 143 11.09 15.38 3.61
CA GLU A 143 11.95 14.68 4.58
C GLU A 143 12.11 13.19 4.27
N HIS A 144 11.13 12.59 3.59
CA HIS A 144 11.10 11.17 3.26
C HIS A 144 11.43 10.88 1.79
N GLY A 145 11.94 11.86 1.05
CA GLY A 145 12.49 11.67 -0.29
C GLY A 145 11.45 11.46 -1.39
N PHE A 146 10.17 11.79 -1.17
CA PHE A 146 9.09 11.59 -2.14
C PHE A 146 9.35 12.24 -3.49
N PHE A 147 10.00 13.40 -3.49
CA PHE A 147 10.30 14.16 -4.70
C PHE A 147 11.60 13.74 -5.39
N GLY A 148 12.37 12.84 -4.79
CA GLY A 148 13.58 12.29 -5.39
C GLY A 148 13.29 11.20 -6.43
N GLU A 149 14.35 10.75 -7.09
CA GLU A 149 14.38 9.54 -7.91
C GLU A 149 13.95 8.35 -7.03
N ASN A 150 12.97 7.56 -7.48
CA ASN A 150 12.31 6.48 -6.72
C ASN A 150 11.51 6.92 -5.47
N GLY A 151 11.23 8.22 -5.32
CA GLY A 151 10.54 8.74 -4.14
C GLY A 151 9.12 8.21 -3.95
N LEU A 152 8.44 7.82 -5.04
CA LEU A 152 7.12 7.21 -4.97
C LEU A 152 7.18 5.83 -4.31
N GLU A 153 8.05 4.95 -4.81
CA GLU A 153 8.30 3.62 -4.26
C GLU A 153 8.68 3.69 -2.77
N LEU A 154 9.58 4.62 -2.40
CA LEU A 154 10.01 4.82 -1.02
C LEU A 154 8.84 5.15 -0.09
N ILE A 155 7.97 6.08 -0.49
CA ILE A 155 6.78 6.43 0.29
C ILE A 155 5.81 5.26 0.36
N THR A 156 5.63 4.51 -0.73
CA THR A 156 4.74 3.35 -0.71
C THR A 156 5.24 2.27 0.25
N VAL A 157 6.53 1.89 0.18
CA VAL A 157 7.13 0.93 1.12
C VAL A 157 6.90 1.39 2.57
N LYS A 158 7.14 2.67 2.87
CA LYS A 158 6.89 3.23 4.21
C LYS A 158 5.44 3.08 4.64
N PHE A 159 4.47 3.48 3.81
CA PHE A 159 3.06 3.34 4.17
C PHE A 159 2.64 1.90 4.42
N ILE A 160 3.12 0.96 3.61
CA ILE A 160 2.83 -0.46 3.76
C ILE A 160 3.39 -0.97 5.08
N LEU A 161 4.65 -0.66 5.38
CA LEU A 161 5.32 -1.12 6.59
C LEU A 161 4.73 -0.45 7.85
N ASP A 162 4.48 0.85 7.82
CA ASP A 162 3.83 1.60 8.91
C ASP A 162 2.46 0.97 9.23
N ARG A 163 1.70 0.55 8.21
CA ARG A 163 0.40 -0.10 8.40
C ARG A 163 0.53 -1.54 8.92
N LEU A 164 1.41 -2.35 8.35
CA LEU A 164 1.59 -3.75 8.71
C LEU A 164 2.17 -3.91 10.13
N THR A 165 3.12 -3.05 10.50
CA THR A 165 3.82 -3.11 11.80
C THR A 165 3.14 -2.27 12.88
N GLY A 166 2.29 -1.32 12.50
CA GLY A 166 1.71 -0.34 13.42
C GLY A 166 2.74 0.65 13.98
N ASN A 167 3.93 0.73 13.40
CA ASN A 167 5.04 1.53 13.91
C ASN A 167 5.49 2.58 12.88
N PRO A 168 4.91 3.80 12.91
CA PRO A 168 5.22 4.89 11.98
C PRO A 168 6.61 5.51 12.22
N ASP A 169 7.27 5.17 13.33
CA ASP A 169 8.58 5.69 13.71
C ASP A 169 9.73 4.77 13.29
N LEU A 170 9.44 3.63 12.64
CA LEU A 170 10.47 2.81 12.06
C LEU A 170 11.20 3.66 11.01
N LYS A 171 12.44 4.00 11.35
CA LYS A 171 13.36 4.70 10.47
C LYS A 171 13.74 3.74 9.36
N TYR A 172 12.84 3.50 8.41
CA TYR A 172 13.13 2.87 7.12
C TYR A 172 13.97 3.83 6.25
N LYS A 173 15.02 4.41 6.84
CA LYS A 173 15.94 5.37 6.23
C LYS A 173 16.91 4.67 5.28
N ASN A 174 16.99 3.35 5.35
CA ASN A 174 17.88 2.51 4.57
C ASN A 174 17.10 1.55 3.65
N ILE A 175 15.90 1.91 3.19
CA ILE A 175 15.29 1.18 2.07
C ILE A 175 16.23 1.40 0.89
N SER A 176 16.76 0.31 0.34
CA SER A 176 17.65 0.38 -0.81
C SER A 176 16.95 1.15 -1.94
N THR A 177 17.56 2.26 -2.37
CA THR A 177 17.05 3.07 -3.48
C THR A 177 17.46 2.50 -4.83
N ASP A 178 17.98 1.27 -4.86
CA ASP A 178 18.42 0.62 -6.08
C ASP A 178 17.22 0.53 -7.04
N SER A 179 17.29 1.32 -8.12
CA SER A 179 16.20 1.48 -9.09
C SER A 179 15.92 0.20 -9.86
N GLU A 180 16.82 -0.78 -9.80
CA GLU A 180 16.73 -2.02 -10.57
C GLU A 180 15.79 -3.06 -9.94
N ARG A 181 15.51 -2.99 -8.63
CA ARG A 181 14.65 -3.97 -7.96
C ARG A 181 13.16 -3.61 -8.08
N PRO A 182 12.29 -4.54 -8.52
CA PRO A 182 10.85 -4.37 -8.48
C PRO A 182 10.32 -4.06 -7.07
N LEU A 183 9.27 -3.25 -6.99
CA LEU A 183 8.71 -2.82 -5.71
C LEU A 183 8.23 -3.97 -4.81
N ASN A 184 7.63 -5.02 -5.38
CA ASN A 184 7.20 -6.19 -4.62
C ASN A 184 8.38 -6.85 -3.88
N ILE A 185 9.54 -6.94 -4.52
CA ILE A 185 10.79 -7.38 -3.89
C ILE A 185 11.16 -6.43 -2.74
N LYS A 186 11.18 -5.11 -2.98
CA LYS A 186 11.53 -4.10 -1.95
C LYS A 186 10.62 -4.18 -0.73
N VAL A 187 9.31 -4.30 -0.93
CA VAL A 187 8.32 -4.44 0.15
C VAL A 187 8.54 -5.75 0.92
N SER A 188 8.68 -6.86 0.21
CA SER A 188 8.86 -8.18 0.84
C SER A 188 10.18 -8.30 1.60
N GLU A 189 11.27 -7.74 1.08
CA GLU A 189 12.57 -7.70 1.75
C GLU A 189 12.50 -6.90 3.06
N CYS A 190 11.83 -5.74 3.06
CA CYS A 190 11.63 -4.97 4.29
C CYS A 190 10.80 -5.74 5.32
N LEU A 191 9.68 -6.34 4.90
CA LEU A 191 8.85 -7.15 5.79
C LEU A 191 9.60 -8.35 6.35
N PHE A 192 10.42 -9.01 5.54
CA PHE A 192 11.24 -10.11 5.99
C PHE A 192 12.29 -9.67 7.02
N ASN A 193 13.02 -8.58 6.73
CA ASN A 193 14.03 -8.03 7.64
C ASN A 193 13.44 -7.56 8.98
N ASP A 194 12.20 -7.07 8.99
CA ASP A 194 11.46 -6.72 10.20
C ASP A 194 10.94 -7.95 10.97
N GLY A 195 11.20 -9.16 10.47
CA GLY A 195 10.71 -10.41 11.06
C GLY A 195 9.20 -10.58 10.93
N TYR A 196 8.56 -9.86 10.00
CA TYR A 196 7.11 -9.91 9.79
C TYR A 196 6.68 -11.36 9.51
N PHE A 197 7.40 -12.10 8.66
CA PHE A 197 7.06 -13.49 8.34
C PHE A 197 7.52 -14.53 9.38
N ASN A 198 8.04 -14.10 10.54
CA ASN A 198 8.45 -15.03 11.60
C ASN A 198 7.23 -15.62 12.33
N LEU A 199 6.96 -16.90 12.04
CA LEU A 199 5.81 -17.66 12.53
C LEU A 199 5.80 -17.89 14.04
N GLU A 200 6.96 -17.88 14.72
CA GLU A 200 7.07 -18.09 16.16
C GLU A 200 6.38 -16.97 16.97
N ASN A 201 6.37 -15.76 16.40
CA ASN A 201 5.85 -14.56 17.05
C ASN A 201 4.38 -14.25 16.71
N ARG A 202 3.73 -15.08 15.87
CA ARG A 202 2.40 -14.82 15.28
C ARG A 202 1.30 -15.76 15.75
N CYS A 203 1.30 -16.10 17.03
CA CYS A 203 0.27 -17.01 17.57
C CYS A 203 -1.12 -16.36 17.75
N SER A 204 -1.35 -15.17 17.18
CA SER A 204 -2.68 -14.60 16.93
C SER A 204 -3.21 -15.08 15.59
N SER A 205 -4.40 -15.69 15.59
CA SER A 205 -5.12 -16.33 14.46
C SER A 205 -5.47 -15.43 13.25
N LYS A 206 -4.79 -14.30 13.05
CA LYS A 206 -5.08 -13.36 11.97
C LYS A 206 -4.34 -13.80 10.71
N LYS A 207 -5.08 -14.34 9.73
CA LYS A 207 -4.58 -14.48 8.36
C LYS A 207 -4.19 -13.09 7.87
N ILE A 208 -2.97 -12.98 7.34
CA ILE A 208 -2.55 -11.82 6.57
C ILE A 208 -2.40 -12.31 5.14
N THR A 209 -2.80 -11.50 4.19
CA THR A 209 -2.57 -11.81 2.78
C THR A 209 -2.08 -10.56 2.13
N ILE A 210 -0.99 -10.63 1.37
CA ILE A 210 -0.42 -9.53 0.61
C ILE A 210 -0.48 -9.95 -0.85
N VAL A 211 -1.34 -9.31 -1.62
CA VAL A 211 -1.49 -9.61 -3.05
C VAL A 211 -0.83 -8.51 -3.86
N PHE A 212 0.23 -8.82 -4.60
CA PHE A 212 0.78 -7.94 -5.62
C PHE A 212 0.15 -8.27 -6.97
N SER A 213 -0.55 -7.33 -7.58
CA SER A 213 -1.05 -7.49 -8.95
C SER A 213 -0.40 -6.48 -9.87
N LYS A 214 0.13 -6.95 -11.00
CA LYS A 214 0.67 -6.12 -12.07
C LYS A 214 -0.32 -6.05 -13.22
N VAL A 215 -0.63 -4.85 -13.68
CA VAL A 215 -1.44 -4.67 -14.89
C VAL A 215 -0.49 -4.56 -16.09
N TYR A 216 -0.74 -5.38 -17.13
CA TYR A 216 0.04 -5.45 -18.38
C TYR A 216 1.49 -5.98 -18.26
N LEU A 217 1.88 -6.58 -17.12
CA LEU A 217 3.23 -7.13 -16.92
C LEU A 217 3.19 -8.46 -16.18
N PHE A 218 4.14 -9.34 -16.50
CA PHE A 218 4.33 -10.63 -15.84
C PHE A 218 5.40 -10.54 -14.75
N PHE A 219 5.30 -11.40 -13.74
CA PHE A 219 6.39 -11.65 -12.80
C PHE A 219 7.56 -12.36 -13.48
N THR A 220 8.74 -11.78 -13.33
CA THR A 220 9.99 -12.27 -13.94
C THR A 220 10.55 -13.47 -13.17
N VAL A 221 11.49 -14.20 -13.80
CA VAL A 221 12.23 -15.29 -13.14
C VAL A 221 13.01 -14.78 -11.92
N ILE A 222 13.60 -13.59 -12.01
CA ILE A 222 14.33 -12.94 -10.91
C ILE A 222 13.41 -12.75 -9.69
N GLU A 223 12.16 -12.35 -9.93
CA GLU A 223 11.19 -12.20 -8.84
C GLU A 223 10.85 -13.55 -8.22
N ARG A 224 10.63 -14.60 -9.02
CA ARG A 224 10.35 -15.95 -8.50
C ARG A 224 11.51 -16.50 -7.66
N ASP A 225 12.73 -16.36 -8.18
CA ASP A 225 13.95 -16.81 -7.51
C ASP A 225 14.14 -16.09 -6.17
N PHE A 226 13.86 -14.79 -6.10
CA PHE A 226 13.89 -14.03 -4.84
C PHE A 226 12.94 -14.61 -3.78
N TYR A 227 11.68 -14.90 -4.12
CA TYR A 227 10.74 -15.46 -3.15
C TYR A 227 11.10 -16.89 -2.74
N LYS A 228 11.70 -17.66 -3.66
CA LYS A 228 12.28 -18.96 -3.35
C LYS A 228 13.39 -18.81 -2.31
N GLU A 229 14.36 -17.94 -2.56
CA GLU A 229 15.48 -17.68 -1.65
C GLU A 229 15.00 -17.22 -0.25
N ILE A 230 14.12 -16.22 -0.15
CA ILE A 230 13.63 -15.75 1.15
C ILE A 230 12.87 -16.84 1.91
N PHE A 231 12.02 -17.62 1.25
CA PHE A 231 11.30 -18.71 1.92
C PHE A 231 12.23 -19.87 2.31
N GLU A 232 13.33 -20.05 1.58
CA GLU A 232 14.41 -20.92 2.02
C GLU A 232 15.14 -20.40 3.27
N GLU A 233 15.29 -19.09 3.44
CA GLU A 233 15.86 -18.52 4.67
C GLU A 233 14.91 -18.62 5.88
N ILE A 234 13.59 -18.48 5.66
CA ILE A 234 12.55 -18.66 6.70
C ILE A 234 12.47 -20.13 7.17
N LYS A 235 13.23 -21.08 6.58
CA LYS A 235 13.18 -22.52 6.87
C LYS A 235 13.24 -22.83 8.38
N PHE A 236 12.06 -23.05 8.95
CA PHE A 236 11.89 -23.88 10.14
C PHE A 236 11.90 -25.35 9.70
N ARG A 237 13.11 -25.95 9.62
CA ARG A 237 13.31 -27.41 9.47
C ARG A 237 12.82 -28.05 8.15
N ASN A 238 13.29 -27.56 6.99
CA ASN A 238 13.25 -28.30 5.71
C ASN A 238 11.86 -28.74 5.16
N ASN A 239 10.79 -28.00 5.44
CA ASN A 239 9.44 -28.32 4.95
C ASN A 239 9.01 -27.49 3.71
N LEU A 240 9.96 -26.99 2.92
CA LEU A 240 9.61 -26.26 1.70
C LEU A 240 9.01 -27.25 0.68
N VAL A 241 7.75 -27.05 0.31
CA VAL A 241 7.12 -27.80 -0.78
C VAL A 241 6.99 -26.85 -1.96
N GLU A 242 7.70 -27.17 -3.04
CA GLU A 242 7.52 -26.56 -4.35
C GLU A 242 6.46 -27.38 -5.08
N ILE A 243 5.30 -26.78 -5.33
CA ILE A 243 4.20 -27.42 -6.06
C ILE A 243 4.08 -26.70 -7.40
N VAL A 244 4.35 -27.44 -8.48
CA VAL A 244 4.09 -27.00 -9.85
C VAL A 244 2.85 -27.77 -10.31
N ASP A 245 1.68 -27.15 -10.23
CA ASP A 245 0.44 -27.79 -10.67
C ASP A 245 0.25 -27.56 -12.16
N ASN A 246 0.63 -28.56 -12.98
CA ASN A 246 0.31 -28.78 -14.40
C ASN A 246 0.12 -27.56 -15.34
N GLY A 247 0.78 -26.43 -15.06
CA GLY A 247 0.78 -25.22 -15.89
C GLY A 247 -0.12 -24.07 -15.40
N GLU A 248 -0.78 -24.17 -14.25
CA GLU A 248 -1.73 -23.14 -13.78
C GLU A 248 -1.33 -22.39 -12.52
N GLU A 249 -0.49 -22.90 -11.61
CA GLU A 249 -0.06 -22.14 -10.43
C GLU A 249 1.34 -22.58 -9.97
N PHE A 250 2.24 -21.62 -9.71
CA PHE A 250 3.50 -21.86 -9.02
C PHE A 250 3.35 -21.52 -7.55
N ARG A 251 3.60 -22.49 -6.67
CA ARG A 251 3.40 -22.34 -5.22
C ARG A 251 4.63 -22.77 -4.43
N ILE A 252 5.01 -21.90 -3.49
CA ILE A 252 6.00 -22.17 -2.45
C ILE A 252 5.27 -22.14 -1.11
N GLU A 253 5.44 -23.15 -0.28
CA GLU A 253 4.87 -23.15 1.07
C GLU A 253 5.86 -23.63 2.13
N THR A 254 5.72 -23.08 3.33
CA THR A 254 6.40 -23.53 4.54
C THR A 254 5.42 -23.48 5.69
N GLY A 255 5.61 -24.33 6.70
CA GLY A 255 4.74 -24.34 7.85
C GLY A 255 5.41 -24.91 9.09
N MET A 256 4.90 -24.51 10.24
CA MET A 256 5.36 -24.95 11.53
C MET A 256 4.21 -25.13 12.51
N ASP A 257 4.33 -26.10 13.41
CA ASP A 257 3.41 -26.23 14.52
C ASP A 257 3.74 -25.17 15.58
N CYS A 258 2.84 -24.21 15.83
CA CYS A 258 3.03 -23.21 16.89
C CYS A 258 2.89 -23.90 18.24
N LYS A 259 3.95 -23.86 19.06
CA LYS A 259 3.90 -24.42 20.41
C LYS A 259 2.87 -23.73 21.31
N SER A 260 2.59 -22.46 21.06
CA SER A 260 1.72 -21.65 21.93
C SER A 260 0.23 -21.88 21.67
N CYS A 261 -0.22 -22.00 20.42
CA CYS A 261 -1.63 -22.26 20.09
C CYS A 261 -1.91 -23.70 19.65
N GLN A 262 -0.86 -24.52 19.48
CA GLN A 262 -0.95 -25.92 19.06
C GLN A 262 -1.60 -26.12 17.68
N THR A 263 -1.59 -25.10 16.82
CA THR A 263 -2.03 -25.20 15.42
C THR A 263 -0.85 -25.07 14.47
N LYS A 264 -1.03 -25.59 13.24
CA LYS A 264 -0.05 -25.42 12.17
C LYS A 264 -0.21 -24.04 11.56
N HIS A 265 0.82 -23.21 11.65
CA HIS A 265 0.92 -21.96 10.91
C HIS A 265 1.54 -22.23 9.55
N LEU A 266 1.06 -21.53 8.53
CA LEU A 266 1.50 -21.66 7.14
C LEU A 266 1.90 -20.28 6.64
N ASN A 267 3.06 -20.19 6.01
CA ASN A 267 3.37 -19.12 5.07
C ASN A 267 3.37 -19.73 3.66
N ARG A 268 2.76 -19.06 2.69
CA ARG A 268 2.84 -19.48 1.28
C ARG A 268 2.98 -18.30 0.34
N VAL A 269 3.62 -18.55 -0.79
CA VAL A 269 3.67 -17.68 -1.95
C VAL A 269 2.98 -18.40 -3.10
N VAL A 270 2.01 -17.75 -3.74
CA VAL A 270 1.27 -18.29 -4.88
C VAL A 270 1.37 -17.30 -6.03
N TYR A 271 1.79 -17.78 -7.19
CA TYR A 271 1.71 -17.05 -8.45
C TYR A 271 0.53 -17.59 -9.23
N SER A 272 -0.35 -16.70 -9.69
CA SER A 272 -1.44 -17.07 -10.57
C SER A 272 -0.91 -17.59 -11.91
N GLY A 273 -1.69 -18.42 -12.62
CA GLY A 273 -1.26 -19.03 -13.88
C GLY A 273 -1.02 -18.07 -15.04
N ASP A 274 -1.57 -16.87 -14.93
CA ASP A 274 -1.28 -15.76 -15.83
C ASP A 274 -0.05 -14.95 -15.39
N ASP A 275 0.61 -15.32 -14.29
CA ASP A 275 1.80 -14.67 -13.71
C ASP A 275 1.65 -13.15 -13.52
N ILE A 276 0.43 -12.65 -13.35
CA ILE A 276 0.17 -11.23 -13.08
C ILE A 276 -0.11 -10.97 -11.60
N THR A 277 -0.40 -12.01 -10.83
CA THR A 277 -0.72 -11.92 -9.40
C THR A 277 0.23 -12.78 -8.57
N LEU A 278 0.71 -12.19 -7.47
CA LEU A 278 1.54 -12.81 -6.46
C LEU A 278 0.85 -12.66 -5.10
N GLU A 279 0.43 -13.76 -4.51
CA GLU A 279 -0.20 -13.81 -3.18
C GLU A 279 0.80 -14.34 -2.15
N ILE A 280 1.07 -13.56 -1.10
CA ILE A 280 1.79 -14.00 0.09
C ILE A 280 0.78 -14.14 1.22
N VAL A 281 0.64 -15.34 1.78
CA VAL A 281 -0.22 -15.63 2.94
C VAL A 281 0.64 -16.04 4.11
#